data_AF-D4D1I5-F1
#
_entry.id   AF-D4D1I5-F1
#
_cell.length_a   1.000
_cell.length_b   1.000
_cell.length_c   1.000
_cell.angle_alpha   90.00
_cell.angle_beta   90.00
_cell.angle_gamma   90.00
#
_symmetry.space_group_name_H-M   'P 1'
#
loop_
_entity.id
_entity.type
_entity.pdbx_description
1 polymer ?
#
loop_
_entity_poly.entity_id
_entity_poly.type
_entity_poly.pdbx_seq_one_letter_code
_entity_poly.pdbx_strand_id
1 'polypeptide(L)'
;MPVFLWGDKDNKKYNSSYFERYEHICVWAQHDWISVNPVTKGISMHGRSDGVLNPSGIRFGSAEIYAISEGPQFNTEIENTLCVGRRRVKDKDEEVFLFVKMRNQAQNRLTPELEQRLRLAIRTSLSARHVPKFIVQVPEIPMTINGKKVEIAVKKIISGNKVQVSATVVNPKALEFYEQFYELEAQPKAKL
;
A
#
# COMPACT_ATOMS: atom_id res chain seq x y z
N MET A 1 6.10 14.08 22.92
CA MET A 1 5.22 12.89 22.92
C MET A 1 3.94 13.23 23.64
N PRO A 2 2.79 12.65 23.26
CA PRO A 2 1.55 12.79 24.03
C PRO A 2 1.75 12.34 25.49
N VAL A 3 1.07 12.96 26.44
CA VAL A 3 1.12 12.53 27.85
C VAL A 3 0.24 11.28 28.04
N PHE A 4 -0.94 11.27 27.42
CA PHE A 4 -1.87 10.13 27.34
C PHE A 4 -2.84 10.35 26.16
N LEU A 5 -3.66 9.34 25.84
CA LEU A 5 -4.76 9.46 24.89
C LEU A 5 -6.08 9.67 25.63
N TRP A 6 -6.86 10.68 25.25
CA TRP A 6 -8.14 10.96 25.90
C TRP A 6 -9.11 9.78 25.75
N GLY A 7 -9.74 9.37 26.85
CA GLY A 7 -10.65 8.21 26.87
C GLY A 7 -9.95 6.84 26.78
N ASP A 8 -8.62 6.79 26.98
CA ASP A 8 -7.85 5.55 27.01
C ASP A 8 -7.63 5.07 28.45
N LYS A 9 -8.52 4.19 28.93
CA LYS A 9 -8.40 3.61 30.26
C LYS A 9 -7.14 2.74 30.35
N ASP A 10 -6.35 2.96 31.40
CA ASP A 10 -5.10 2.25 31.68
C ASP A 10 -4.01 2.43 30.59
N ASN A 11 -4.10 3.47 29.75
CA ASN A 11 -3.15 3.75 28.66
C ASN A 11 -2.97 2.58 27.66
N LYS A 12 -3.96 1.69 27.52
CA LYS A 12 -3.84 0.49 26.68
C LYS A 12 -3.66 0.85 25.21
N LYS A 13 -4.47 1.76 24.67
CA LYS A 13 -4.35 2.21 23.27
C LYS A 13 -3.03 2.94 23.05
N TYR A 14 -2.58 3.72 24.02
CA TYR A 14 -1.33 4.45 23.91
C TYR A 14 -0.13 3.49 23.88
N ASN A 15 -0.13 2.48 24.78
CA ASN A 15 0.89 1.45 24.82
C ASN A 15 0.89 0.59 23.54
N SER A 16 -0.28 0.10 23.12
CA SER A 16 -0.42 -0.72 21.92
C SER A 16 -0.07 0.00 20.63
N SER A 17 -0.25 1.33 20.60
CA SER A 17 0.06 2.11 19.42
C SER A 17 1.57 2.34 19.23
N TYR A 18 2.36 2.44 20.30
CA TYR A 18 3.75 2.92 20.17
C TYR A 18 4.81 2.13 20.94
N PHE A 19 4.46 1.35 21.96
CA PHE A 19 5.43 0.74 22.88
C PHE A 19 5.41 -0.79 22.91
N GLU A 20 4.32 -1.44 22.50
CA GLU A 20 4.23 -2.92 22.51
C GLU A 20 5.15 -3.63 21.51
N ARG A 21 5.69 -2.91 20.52
CA ARG A 21 6.47 -3.54 19.43
C ARG A 21 7.78 -4.18 19.89
N TYR A 22 8.40 -3.64 20.94
CA TYR A 22 9.72 -4.07 21.40
C TYR A 22 9.63 -4.49 22.87
N GLU A 23 9.40 -5.78 23.12
CA GLU A 23 9.12 -6.30 24.46
C GLU A 23 10.22 -6.01 25.49
N HIS A 24 11.48 -5.94 25.06
CA HIS A 24 12.63 -5.82 25.96
C HIS A 24 13.20 -4.40 26.06
N ILE A 25 12.63 -3.44 25.32
CA ILE A 25 13.14 -2.07 25.26
C ILE A 25 11.96 -1.10 25.22
N CYS A 26 11.86 -0.22 26.22
CA CYS A 26 10.84 0.83 26.26
C CYS A 26 11.17 1.96 25.28
N VAL A 27 10.81 1.79 24.01
CA VAL A 27 11.05 2.76 22.93
C VAL A 27 9.79 3.04 22.13
N TRP A 28 9.70 4.26 21.60
CA TRP A 28 8.63 4.68 20.71
C TRP A 28 8.83 4.09 19.31
N ALA A 29 7.86 3.29 18.85
CA ALA A 29 7.76 2.83 17.47
C ALA A 29 6.87 3.79 16.67
N GLN A 30 7.48 4.59 15.80
CA GLN A 30 6.74 5.48 14.89
C GLN A 30 6.00 4.72 13.78
N HIS A 31 6.41 3.46 13.55
CA HIS A 31 5.95 2.59 12.48
C HIS A 31 6.30 3.05 11.07
N ASP A 32 7.40 3.77 10.91
CA ASP A 32 7.99 4.07 9.60
C ASP A 32 9.17 3.12 9.33
N TRP A 33 9.29 2.67 8.08
CA TRP A 33 10.40 1.86 7.60
C TRP A 33 11.47 2.78 7.01
N ILE A 34 12.67 2.75 7.58
CA ILE A 34 13.76 3.66 7.22
C ILE A 34 15.08 2.93 7.03
N SER A 35 15.96 3.53 6.26
CA SER A 35 17.39 3.18 6.24
C SER A 35 18.22 4.40 6.61
N VAL A 36 19.24 4.20 7.43
CA VAL A 36 20.18 5.25 7.82
C VAL A 36 21.51 5.01 7.12
N ASN A 37 22.00 6.01 6.40
CA ASN A 37 23.33 5.95 5.79
C ASN A 37 24.40 5.94 6.90
N PRO A 38 25.29 4.94 6.95
CA PRO A 38 26.24 4.81 8.06
C PRO A 38 27.27 5.95 8.10
N VAL A 39 27.57 6.58 6.96
CA VAL A 39 28.58 7.65 6.82
C VAL A 39 27.93 9.01 7.00
N THR A 40 26.94 9.34 6.15
CA THR A 40 26.33 10.68 6.15
C THR A 40 25.27 10.87 7.22
N LYS A 41 24.80 9.78 7.84
CA LYS A 41 23.66 9.73 8.77
C LYS A 41 22.33 10.22 8.18
N GLY A 42 22.28 10.40 6.84
CA GLY A 42 21.05 10.70 6.13
C GLY A 42 20.02 9.57 6.28
N ILE A 43 18.74 9.93 6.37
CA ILE A 43 17.64 9.00 6.57
C ILE A 43 16.82 8.93 5.28
N SER A 44 16.64 7.72 4.75
CA SER A 44 15.71 7.46 3.65
C SER A 44 14.46 6.80 4.21
N MET A 45 13.30 7.38 3.89
CA MET A 45 11.98 6.88 4.28
C MET A 45 11.44 5.99 3.16
N HIS A 46 11.19 4.72 3.47
CA HIS A 46 10.65 3.74 2.51
C HIS A 46 9.12 3.61 2.60
N GLY A 47 8.53 4.16 3.66
CA GLY A 47 7.08 4.17 3.88
C GLY A 47 6.70 3.59 5.24
N ARG A 48 5.48 3.06 5.32
CA ARG A 48 4.89 2.50 6.54
C ARG A 48 5.43 1.09 6.83
N SER A 49 5.96 0.87 8.03
CA SER A 49 6.54 -0.43 8.43
C SER A 49 5.49 -1.55 8.58
N ASP A 50 4.24 -1.17 8.84
CA ASP A 50 3.02 -2.01 8.83
C ASP A 50 2.51 -2.27 7.40
N GLY A 51 2.96 -1.49 6.41
CA GLY A 51 2.64 -1.61 4.99
C GLY A 51 3.75 -2.24 4.13
N VAL A 52 4.80 -2.81 4.75
CA VAL A 52 5.91 -3.43 4.01
C VAL A 52 5.41 -4.61 3.17
N LEU A 53 5.88 -4.65 1.93
CA LEU A 53 5.65 -5.74 0.98
C LEU A 53 6.83 -6.69 1.05
N ASN A 54 6.57 -8.00 1.09
CA ASN A 54 7.58 -9.05 1.19
C ASN A 54 7.37 -10.19 0.18
N PRO A 55 7.21 -9.93 -1.14
CA PRO A 55 7.17 -10.99 -2.13
C PRO A 55 8.55 -11.67 -2.24
N SER A 56 8.55 -13.00 -2.16
CA SER A 56 9.71 -13.87 -2.40
C SER A 56 10.93 -13.50 -1.55
N GLY A 57 10.67 -13.05 -0.32
CA GLY A 57 11.68 -12.68 0.67
C GLY A 57 12.35 -11.33 0.47
N ILE A 58 11.89 -10.49 -0.47
CA ILE A 58 12.36 -9.10 -0.60
C ILE A 58 11.41 -8.15 0.07
N ARG A 59 11.93 -7.38 1.02
CA ARG A 59 11.20 -6.31 1.70
C ARG A 59 11.41 -4.97 1.03
N PHE A 60 10.32 -4.34 0.61
CA PHE A 60 10.32 -2.96 0.11
C PHE A 60 9.04 -2.24 0.51
N GLY A 61 9.07 -0.91 0.46
CA GLY A 61 7.93 -0.08 0.81
C GLY A 61 7.06 0.26 -0.40
N SER A 62 5.76 0.46 -0.17
CA SER A 62 4.82 0.92 -1.19
C SER A 62 5.21 2.30 -1.76
N ALA A 63 5.87 3.14 -0.96
CA ALA A 63 6.29 4.48 -1.38
C ALA A 63 7.30 4.47 -2.54
N GLU A 64 8.15 3.45 -2.62
CA GLU A 64 9.10 3.27 -3.74
C GLU A 64 8.37 3.06 -5.06
N ILE A 65 7.25 2.32 -5.03
CA ILE A 65 6.37 2.12 -6.19
C ILE A 65 5.60 3.40 -6.52
N TYR A 66 5.11 4.13 -5.51
CA TYR A 66 4.40 5.39 -5.72
C TYR A 66 5.28 6.47 -6.35
N ALA A 67 6.55 6.57 -5.93
CA ALA A 67 7.49 7.54 -6.51
C ALA A 67 7.64 7.38 -8.04
N ILE A 68 7.45 6.17 -8.55
CA ILE A 68 7.52 5.87 -9.99
C ILE A 68 6.14 6.02 -10.63
N SER A 69 5.15 5.31 -10.10
CA SER A 69 3.80 5.21 -10.70
C SER A 69 3.00 6.51 -10.65
N GLU A 70 3.30 7.40 -9.70
CA GLU A 70 2.70 8.74 -9.57
C GLU A 70 3.68 9.84 -10.00
N GLY A 71 4.83 9.45 -10.55
CA GLY A 71 5.87 10.36 -11.01
C GLY A 71 5.49 11.11 -12.29
N PRO A 72 6.35 12.06 -12.73
CA PRO A 72 6.10 12.90 -13.91
C PRO A 72 5.82 12.14 -15.21
N GLN A 73 6.28 10.88 -15.31
CA GLN A 73 6.07 10.04 -16.49
C GLN A 73 4.62 9.54 -16.65
N PHE A 74 3.84 9.54 -15.56
CA PHE A 74 2.52 8.92 -15.53
C PHE A 74 1.43 9.80 -14.93
N ASN A 75 1.77 10.91 -14.27
CA ASN A 75 0.81 11.77 -13.54
C ASN A 75 -0.25 12.47 -14.42
N THR A 76 -0.07 12.47 -15.74
CA THR A 76 -1.05 12.92 -16.74
C THR A 76 -2.14 11.88 -17.01
N GLU A 77 -1.79 10.59 -16.96
CA GLU A 77 -2.68 9.46 -17.24
C GLU A 77 -3.27 8.86 -15.94
N ILE A 78 -2.47 8.80 -14.88
CA ILE A 78 -2.79 8.20 -13.58
C ILE A 78 -3.07 9.31 -12.56
N GLU A 79 -4.21 9.20 -11.87
CA GLU A 79 -4.60 10.13 -10.80
C GLU A 79 -4.02 9.70 -9.46
N ASN A 80 -4.12 8.41 -9.13
CA ASN A 80 -3.71 7.88 -7.83
C ASN A 80 -3.48 6.37 -7.91
N THR A 81 -2.60 5.83 -7.06
CA THR A 81 -2.30 4.41 -6.99
C THR A 81 -2.28 3.88 -5.57
N LEU A 82 -2.51 2.58 -5.42
CA LEU A 82 -2.45 1.87 -4.15
C LEU A 82 -1.74 0.53 -4.33
N CYS A 83 -0.61 0.36 -3.65
CA CYS A 83 0.23 -0.81 -3.72
C CYS A 83 0.08 -1.61 -2.42
N VAL A 84 -0.39 -2.85 -2.52
CA VAL A 84 -0.66 -3.72 -1.37
C VAL A 84 -0.30 -5.17 -1.68
N GLY A 85 0.11 -5.91 -0.65
CA GLY A 85 0.39 -7.34 -0.75
C GLY A 85 -0.82 -8.15 -0.32
N ARG A 86 -1.18 -9.17 -1.08
CA ARG A 86 -2.18 -10.18 -0.72
C ARG A 86 -1.46 -11.42 -0.23
N ARG A 87 -1.91 -11.94 0.92
CA ARG A 87 -1.45 -13.23 1.44
C ARG A 87 -2.59 -14.00 2.09
N ARG A 88 -3.04 -15.05 1.42
CA ARG A 88 -4.05 -16.00 1.88
C ARG A 88 -3.38 -17.27 2.42
N VAL A 89 -4.13 -18.11 3.13
CA VAL A 89 -3.62 -19.41 3.63
C VAL A 89 -3.18 -20.33 2.48
N LYS A 90 -3.86 -20.24 1.33
CA LYS A 90 -3.53 -21.00 0.11
C LYS A 90 -2.33 -20.45 -0.67
N ASP A 91 -1.91 -19.22 -0.40
CA ASP A 91 -0.85 -18.56 -1.15
C ASP A 91 0.51 -19.06 -0.68
N LYS A 92 1.37 -19.46 -1.62
CA LYS A 92 2.76 -19.85 -1.32
C LYS A 92 3.59 -18.67 -0.84
N ASP A 93 3.23 -17.46 -1.29
CA ASP A 93 3.99 -16.24 -1.10
C ASP A 93 3.08 -15.01 -1.16
N GLU A 94 3.56 -13.85 -0.72
CA GLU A 94 2.82 -12.60 -0.85
C GLU A 94 2.80 -12.12 -2.31
N GLU A 95 1.61 -11.83 -2.83
CA GLU A 95 1.42 -11.35 -4.18
C GLU A 95 1.12 -9.85 -4.17
N VAL A 96 1.92 -9.08 -4.92
CA VAL A 96 1.79 -7.62 -4.93
C VAL A 96 0.78 -7.16 -5.98
N PHE A 97 -0.16 -6.34 -5.55
CA PHE A 97 -1.15 -5.64 -6.35
C PHE A 97 -0.80 -4.15 -6.40
N LEU A 98 -0.84 -3.59 -7.60
CA LEU A 98 -0.86 -2.15 -7.83
C LEU A 98 -2.21 -1.77 -8.44
N PHE A 99 -3.05 -1.17 -7.62
CA PHE A 99 -4.32 -0.62 -8.06
C PHE A 99 -4.10 0.79 -8.61
N VAL A 100 -4.69 1.07 -9.76
CA VAL A 100 -4.50 2.31 -10.51
C VAL A 100 -5.84 2.99 -10.73
N LYS A 101 -5.99 4.20 -10.21
CA LYS A 101 -7.09 5.09 -10.55
C LYS A 101 -6.63 5.99 -11.70
N MET A 102 -7.21 5.76 -12.88
CA MET A 102 -6.95 6.59 -14.06
C MET A 102 -7.51 8.00 -13.88
N ARG A 103 -6.81 9.02 -14.39
CA ARG A 103 -7.34 10.39 -14.50
C ARG A 103 -8.39 10.43 -15.60
N ASN A 104 -9.51 11.11 -15.39
CA ASN A 104 -10.62 11.18 -16.36
C ASN A 104 -11.06 9.78 -16.85
N GLN A 105 -11.51 8.91 -15.93
CA GLN A 105 -11.85 7.51 -16.23
C GLN A 105 -12.88 7.28 -17.35
N ALA A 106 -13.64 8.32 -17.71
CA ALA A 106 -14.54 8.31 -18.86
C ALA A 106 -13.80 8.26 -20.21
N GLN A 107 -12.58 8.81 -20.26
CA GLN A 107 -11.75 8.93 -21.46
C GLN A 107 -10.53 8.01 -21.41
N ASN A 108 -9.97 7.81 -20.21
CA ASN A 108 -8.73 7.05 -20.04
C ASN A 108 -8.99 5.69 -19.38
N ARG A 109 -8.33 4.67 -19.92
CA ARG A 109 -8.33 3.30 -19.40
C ARG A 109 -6.89 2.83 -19.21
N LEU A 110 -6.71 1.86 -18.32
CA LEU A 110 -5.44 1.15 -18.22
C LEU A 110 -5.31 0.25 -19.46
N THR A 111 -4.58 0.72 -20.47
CA THR A 111 -4.31 -0.05 -21.68
C THR A 111 -3.14 -1.01 -21.47
N PRO A 112 -3.02 -2.08 -22.29
CA PRO A 112 -1.86 -2.97 -22.24
C PRO A 112 -0.53 -2.24 -22.39
N GLU A 113 -0.48 -1.20 -23.22
CA GLU A 113 0.73 -0.40 -23.46
C GLU A 113 1.13 0.39 -22.22
N LEU A 114 0.16 1.03 -21.54
CA LEU A 114 0.40 1.74 -20.29
C LEU A 114 0.83 0.78 -19.17
N GLU A 115 0.19 -0.38 -19.09
CA GLU A 115 0.54 -1.42 -18.12
C GLU A 115 1.99 -1.92 -18.34
N GLN A 116 2.39 -2.15 -19.59
CA GLN A 116 3.77 -2.53 -19.94
C GLN A 116 4.78 -1.43 -19.64
N ARG A 117 4.47 -0.18 -20.00
CA ARG A 117 5.31 0.99 -19.65
C ARG A 117 5.53 1.09 -18.15
N LEU A 118 4.48 0.91 -17.35
CA LEU A 118 4.55 0.98 -15.90
C LEU A 118 5.41 -0.15 -15.32
N ARG A 119 5.23 -1.39 -15.79
CA ARG A 119 6.11 -2.52 -15.40
C ARG A 119 7.57 -2.26 -15.73
N LEU A 120 7.85 -1.74 -16.93
CA LEU A 120 9.21 -1.46 -17.38
C LEU A 120 9.87 -0.35 -16.55
N ALA A 121 9.12 0.71 -16.24
CA ALA A 121 9.60 1.81 -15.40
C ALA A 121 9.96 1.30 -13.99
N ILE A 122 9.07 0.54 -13.35
CA ILE A 122 9.32 -0.05 -12.02
C ILE A 122 10.54 -0.98 -12.05
N ARG A 123 10.63 -1.84 -13.07
CA ARG A 123 11.76 -2.76 -13.23
C ARG A 123 13.10 -2.03 -13.38
N THR A 124 13.12 -0.96 -14.16
CA THR A 124 14.35 -0.22 -14.51
C THR A 124 14.81 0.66 -13.36
N SER A 125 13.89 1.32 -12.67
CA SER A 125 14.22 2.24 -11.56
C SER A 125 14.50 1.51 -10.25
N LEU A 126 13.90 0.34 -10.02
CA LEU A 126 14.11 -0.46 -8.82
C LEU A 126 14.72 -1.81 -9.19
N SER A 127 13.90 -2.86 -9.33
CA SER A 127 14.34 -4.17 -9.80
C SER A 127 13.17 -5.00 -10.30
N ALA A 128 13.46 -6.12 -10.97
CA ALA A 128 12.43 -7.07 -11.43
C ALA A 128 11.55 -7.61 -10.30
N ARG A 129 12.03 -7.61 -9.04
CA ARG A 129 11.28 -8.10 -7.88
C ARG A 129 10.32 -7.06 -7.28
N HIS A 130 10.46 -5.80 -7.67
CA HIS A 130 9.53 -4.72 -7.29
C HIS A 130 8.30 -4.66 -8.21
N VAL A 131 8.35 -5.35 -9.37
CA VAL A 131 7.26 -5.32 -10.35
C VAL A 131 6.03 -6.02 -9.76
N PRO A 132 4.89 -5.33 -9.61
CA PRO A 132 3.67 -5.93 -9.13
C PRO A 132 3.21 -7.09 -10.02
N LYS A 133 2.77 -8.19 -9.40
CA LYS A 133 2.17 -9.31 -10.13
C LYS A 133 0.89 -8.86 -10.82
N PHE A 134 0.08 -8.07 -10.10
CA PHE A 134 -1.18 -7.54 -10.61
C PHE A 134 -1.13 -6.02 -10.74
N ILE A 135 -1.54 -5.50 -11.90
CA ILE A 135 -1.77 -4.07 -12.11
C ILE A 135 -3.19 -3.91 -12.57
N VAL A 136 -4.05 -3.27 -11.77
CA VAL A 136 -5.50 -3.33 -11.98
C VAL A 136 -6.10 -1.93 -11.91
N GLN A 137 -6.90 -1.59 -12.93
CA GLN A 137 -7.69 -0.37 -12.90
C GLN A 137 -8.81 -0.47 -11.86
N VAL A 138 -8.95 0.56 -11.02
CA VAL A 138 -10.02 0.65 -10.02
C VAL A 138 -10.77 1.99 -10.16
N PRO A 139 -12.07 2.04 -9.77
CA PRO A 139 -12.83 3.28 -9.83
C PRO A 139 -12.28 4.32 -8.85
N GLU A 140 -11.84 3.89 -7.67
CA GLU A 140 -11.46 4.80 -6.60
C GLU A 140 -10.42 4.18 -5.65
N ILE A 141 -9.57 5.02 -5.06
CA ILE A 141 -8.61 4.62 -4.00
C ILE A 141 -9.17 5.07 -2.64
N PRO A 142 -9.31 4.17 -1.66
CA PRO A 142 -9.80 4.52 -0.33
C PRO A 142 -8.78 5.38 0.42
N MET A 143 -9.25 6.52 0.93
CA MET A 143 -8.44 7.50 1.63
C MET A 143 -9.10 7.99 2.92
N THR A 144 -8.26 8.40 3.87
CA THR A 144 -8.70 9.09 5.07
C THR A 144 -9.05 10.55 4.80
N ILE A 145 -9.71 11.22 5.75
CA ILE A 145 -10.03 12.67 5.69
C ILE A 145 -8.76 13.52 5.45
N ASN A 146 -7.61 13.03 5.90
CA ASN A 146 -6.31 13.70 5.72
C ASN A 146 -5.59 13.31 4.42
N GLY A 147 -6.28 12.69 3.46
CA GLY A 147 -5.73 12.27 2.17
C GLY A 147 -4.78 11.07 2.23
N LYS A 148 -4.64 10.39 3.38
CA LYS A 148 -3.79 9.20 3.49
C LYS A 148 -4.47 7.97 2.90
N LYS A 149 -3.75 7.23 2.05
CA LYS A 149 -4.14 5.93 1.50
C LYS A 149 -4.37 4.89 2.59
N VAL A 150 -5.44 4.11 2.49
CA VAL A 150 -5.81 3.11 3.50
C VAL A 150 -5.31 1.71 3.12
N GLU A 151 -3.99 1.57 2.95
CA GLU A 151 -3.32 0.34 2.51
C GLU A 151 -3.67 -0.89 3.37
N ILE A 152 -3.64 -0.74 4.70
CA ILE A 152 -3.84 -1.84 5.65
C ILE A 152 -5.26 -2.42 5.54
N ALA A 153 -6.27 -1.56 5.36
CA ALA A 153 -7.65 -2.01 5.20
C ALA A 153 -7.79 -2.82 3.91
N VAL A 154 -7.28 -2.31 2.79
CA VAL A 154 -7.34 -3.02 1.51
C VAL A 154 -6.56 -4.33 1.56
N LYS A 155 -5.34 -4.33 2.11
CA LYS A 155 -4.53 -5.55 2.34
C LYS A 155 -5.30 -6.63 3.09
N LYS A 156 -5.99 -6.25 4.17
CA LYS A 156 -6.81 -7.17 4.96
C LYS A 156 -8.00 -7.70 4.17
N ILE A 157 -8.72 -6.84 3.45
CA ILE A 157 -9.88 -7.22 2.62
C ILE A 157 -9.48 -8.22 1.54
N ILE A 158 -8.46 -7.90 0.72
CA ILE A 158 -8.04 -8.77 -0.38
C ILE A 158 -7.41 -10.09 0.12
N SER A 159 -7.01 -10.15 1.38
CA SER A 159 -6.51 -11.36 2.03
C SER A 159 -7.61 -12.16 2.75
N GLY A 160 -8.88 -11.70 2.71
CA GLY A 160 -10.05 -12.40 3.26
C GLY A 160 -10.35 -12.10 4.73
N ASN A 161 -9.71 -11.08 5.32
CA ASN A 161 -9.97 -10.69 6.70
C ASN A 161 -11.11 -9.67 6.77
N LYS A 162 -11.98 -9.81 7.77
CA LYS A 162 -12.99 -8.78 8.07
C LYS A 162 -12.29 -7.51 8.57
N VAL A 163 -12.63 -6.38 7.97
CA VAL A 163 -12.11 -5.08 8.37
C VAL A 163 -13.23 -4.25 8.98
N GLN A 164 -13.01 -3.77 10.20
CA GLN A 164 -13.83 -2.69 10.73
C GLN A 164 -13.40 -1.38 10.06
N VAL A 165 -14.31 -0.80 9.28
CA VAL A 165 -14.06 0.45 8.57
C VAL A 165 -13.95 1.58 9.60
N SER A 166 -12.81 2.27 9.60
CA SER A 166 -12.61 3.43 10.47
C SER A 166 -13.53 4.58 10.05
N ALA A 167 -14.09 5.30 11.02
CA ALA A 167 -14.88 6.52 10.77
C ALA A 167 -14.07 7.63 10.07
N THR A 168 -12.74 7.49 9.99
CA THR A 168 -11.85 8.44 9.31
C THR A 168 -11.73 8.22 7.81
N VAL A 169 -12.32 7.14 7.26
CA VAL A 169 -12.31 6.86 5.81
C VAL A 169 -13.41 7.68 5.13
N VAL A 170 -13.04 8.49 4.14
CA VAL A 170 -13.97 9.40 3.43
C VAL A 170 -14.89 8.64 2.49
N ASN A 171 -14.36 7.63 1.82
CA ASN A 171 -15.00 6.85 0.78
C ASN A 171 -15.09 5.37 1.18
N PRO A 172 -15.82 5.02 2.25
CA PRO A 172 -15.84 3.66 2.77
C PRO A 172 -16.41 2.65 1.77
N LYS A 173 -17.35 3.06 0.91
CA LYS A 173 -17.92 2.22 -0.15
C LYS A 173 -16.88 1.75 -1.18
N ALA A 174 -15.78 2.49 -1.36
CA ALA A 174 -14.71 2.07 -2.25
C ALA A 174 -14.07 0.75 -1.78
N LEU A 175 -14.12 0.44 -0.48
CA LEU A 175 -13.55 -0.78 0.09
C LEU A 175 -14.30 -2.05 -0.36
N GLU A 176 -15.62 -1.98 -0.56
CA GLU A 176 -16.45 -3.10 -1.02
C GLU A 176 -15.98 -3.59 -2.41
N PHE A 177 -15.54 -2.66 -3.27
CA PHE A 177 -15.00 -3.00 -4.59
C PHE A 177 -13.76 -3.90 -4.49
N TYR A 178 -12.98 -3.84 -3.40
CA TYR A 178 -11.76 -4.62 -3.30
C TYR A 178 -11.98 -6.08 -2.92
N GLU A 179 -13.16 -6.45 -2.40
CA GLU A 179 -13.46 -7.83 -1.98
C GLU A 179 -13.32 -8.82 -3.15
N GLN A 180 -13.64 -8.39 -4.37
CA GLN A 180 -13.52 -9.22 -5.58
C GLN A 180 -12.07 -9.68 -5.86
N PHE A 181 -11.06 -8.96 -5.37
CA PHE A 181 -9.66 -9.33 -5.56
C PHE A 181 -9.20 -10.43 -4.60
N TYR A 182 -10.07 -10.90 -3.70
CA TYR A 182 -9.79 -12.08 -2.91
C TYR A 182 -9.58 -13.32 -3.78
N GLU A 183 -10.40 -13.53 -4.83
CA GLU A 183 -10.33 -14.73 -5.69
C GLU A 183 -9.53 -14.54 -6.99
N LEU A 184 -8.95 -13.36 -7.23
CA LEU A 184 -8.23 -13.11 -8.48
C LEU A 184 -6.94 -13.95 -8.55
N GLU A 185 -6.88 -14.98 -9.40
CA GLU A 185 -5.68 -15.81 -9.56
C GLU A 185 -4.83 -15.44 -10.79
N ALA A 186 -5.42 -14.78 -11.80
CA ALA A 186 -4.76 -14.41 -13.05
C ALA A 186 -4.95 -12.92 -13.36
N GLN A 187 -3.96 -12.31 -14.01
CA GLN A 187 -4.00 -10.90 -14.41
C GLN A 187 -5.21 -10.67 -15.33
N PRO A 188 -6.15 -9.77 -14.98
CA PRO A 188 -7.27 -9.47 -15.85
C PRO A 188 -6.73 -8.87 -17.14
N LYS A 189 -7.18 -9.40 -18.30
CA LYS A 189 -6.86 -8.77 -19.58
C LYS A 189 -7.43 -7.35 -19.55
N ALA A 190 -6.59 -6.35 -19.79
CA ALA A 190 -7.04 -4.98 -19.98
C ALA A 190 -8.14 -4.98 -21.05
N LYS A 191 -9.33 -4.48 -20.68
CA LYS A 191 -10.44 -4.34 -21.64
C LYS A 191 -10.04 -3.21 -22.60
N LEU A 192 -9.88 -3.57 -23.87
CA LEU A 192 -9.73 -2.64 -24.99
C LEU A 192 -10.92 -1.67 -25.05
#